data_AF-A0A3S4R136-F1
#
_entry.id   AF-A0A3S4R136-F1
#
_cell.length_a   1.000
_cell.length_b   1.000
_cell.length_c   1.000
_cell.angle_alpha   90.00
_cell.angle_beta   90.00
_cell.angle_gamma   90.00
#
_symmetry.space_group_name_H-M   'P 1'
#
loop_
_entity.id
_entity.type
_entity.pdbx_description
1 polymer ?
#
loop_
_entity_poly.entity_id
_entity_poly.type
_entity_poly.pdbx_seq_one_letter_code
_entity_poly.pdbx_strand_id
1 'polypeptide(L)'
;MDPVVATLLANLAEISARNTTSAIIDKINTAKAKKRDEETIQILSEIVNALIQDREDLVTVAQGLKQQLVSQQISDDDIKHIVETVVPLIETIGNFGENQSVAAVEPLRPLLSQDTLKVLQTLGFSYREAIGEPLTSVVRSYISSLEKSSSNRGQRTRK
;
A
#
# COMPACT_ATOMS: atom_id res chain seq x y z
N MET A 1 -10.47 10.48 5.31
CA MET A 1 -10.31 9.02 5.52
C MET A 1 -10.73 8.35 4.23
N ASP A 2 -9.87 7.54 3.63
CA ASP A 2 -10.21 6.75 2.44
C ASP A 2 -11.45 5.88 2.75
N PRO A 3 -12.50 5.89 1.92
CA PRO A 3 -13.70 5.07 2.14
C PRO A 3 -13.39 3.57 2.25
N VAL A 4 -12.34 3.08 1.60
CA VAL A 4 -11.89 1.67 1.67
C VAL A 4 -11.25 1.35 3.02
N VAL A 5 -10.51 2.29 3.62
CA VAL A 5 -9.92 2.09 4.95
C VAL A 5 -11.00 2.10 6.03
N ALA A 6 -12.02 2.95 5.89
CA ALA A 6 -13.15 3.01 6.82
C ALA A 6 -13.94 1.70 6.86
N THR A 7 -14.20 1.07 5.71
CA THR A 7 -14.90 -0.23 5.65
C THR A 7 -14.06 -1.36 6.23
N LEU A 8 -12.75 -1.39 5.94
CA LEU A 8 -11.84 -2.38 6.53
C LEU A 8 -11.78 -2.29 8.06
N LEU A 9 -11.75 -1.07 8.62
CA LEU A 9 -11.78 -0.86 10.06
C LEU A 9 -13.12 -1.24 10.69
N ALA A 10 -14.24 -0.96 10.02
CA ALA A 10 -15.56 -1.37 10.47
C ALA A 10 -15.69 -2.91 10.53
N ASN A 11 -15.23 -3.60 9.47
CA ASN A 11 -15.22 -5.06 9.43
C ASN A 11 -14.32 -5.65 10.53
N LEU A 12 -13.14 -5.06 10.77
CA LEU A 12 -12.26 -5.47 11.86
C LEU A 12 -12.97 -5.38 13.22
N ALA A 13 -13.66 -4.27 13.47
CA ALA A 13 -14.38 -4.03 14.71
C ALA A 13 -15.53 -5.03 14.90
N GLU A 14 -16.29 -5.31 13.84
CA GLU A 14 -17.37 -6.30 13.87
C GLU A 14 -16.86 -7.70 14.20
N ILE A 15 -15.83 -8.18 13.49
CA ILE A 15 -15.28 -9.52 13.69
C ILE A 15 -14.64 -9.64 15.08
N SER A 16 -13.96 -8.60 15.54
CA SER A 16 -13.37 -8.56 16.89
C SER A 16 -14.43 -8.62 17.99
N ALA A 17 -15.55 -7.93 17.82
CA ALA A 17 -16.66 -7.97 18.78
C ALA A 17 -17.28 -9.38 18.87
N ARG A 18 -17.45 -10.05 17.73
CA ARG A 18 -18.01 -11.42 17.65
C ARG A 18 -17.10 -12.50 18.23
N ASN A 19 -15.78 -12.31 18.14
CA ASN A 19 -14.77 -13.27 18.61
C ASN A 19 -14.20 -12.97 20.00
N THR A 20 -14.83 -12.08 20.75
CA THR A 20 -14.47 -11.91 22.15
C THR A 20 -14.63 -13.24 22.90
N THR A 21 -13.66 -13.53 23.77
CA THR A 21 -13.67 -14.74 24.60
C THR A 21 -14.99 -14.90 25.35
N SER A 22 -15.56 -13.81 25.84
CA SER A 22 -16.88 -13.79 26.49
C SER A 22 -18.01 -14.24 25.56
N ALA A 23 -18.10 -13.69 24.34
CA ALA A 23 -19.16 -14.05 23.39
C ALA A 23 -19.09 -15.54 22.98
N ILE A 24 -17.89 -16.09 22.81
CA ILE A 24 -17.69 -17.51 22.49
C ILE A 24 -18.03 -18.39 23.70
N ILE A 25 -17.58 -18.03 24.90
CA ILE A 25 -17.91 -18.76 26.14
C ILE A 25 -19.42 -18.75 26.39
N ASP A 26 -20.11 -17.64 26.18
CA ASP A 26 -21.55 -17.53 26.35
C ASP A 26 -22.31 -18.45 25.36
N LYS A 27 -21.85 -18.53 24.10
CA LYS A 27 -22.38 -19.49 23.12
C LYS A 27 -22.15 -20.93 23.56
N ILE A 28 -20.96 -21.27 24.06
CA ILE A 28 -20.63 -22.60 24.56
C ILE A 28 -21.50 -22.96 25.77
N ASN A 29 -21.68 -22.04 26.71
CA ASN A 29 -22.50 -22.25 27.90
C ASN A 29 -23.97 -22.44 27.52
N THR A 30 -24.47 -21.66 26.55
CA THR A 30 -25.83 -21.79 26.02
C THR A 30 -26.03 -23.16 25.35
N ALA A 31 -25.04 -23.64 24.59
CA ALA A 31 -25.08 -24.97 23.98
C ALA A 31 -25.15 -26.07 25.05
N LYS A 32 -24.28 -25.99 26.07
CA LYS A 32 -24.22 -26.96 27.17
C LYS A 32 -25.48 -26.96 28.05
N ALA A 33 -26.15 -25.82 28.20
CA ALA A 33 -27.37 -25.70 28.98
C ALA A 33 -28.56 -26.52 28.41
N LYS A 34 -28.54 -26.84 27.11
CA LYS A 34 -29.61 -27.60 26.45
C LYS A 34 -29.61 -29.10 26.78
N LYS A 35 -28.54 -29.64 27.40
CA LYS A 35 -28.42 -31.05 27.86
C LYS A 35 -28.78 -32.11 26.80
N ARG A 36 -28.57 -31.81 25.52
CA ARG A 36 -28.77 -32.73 24.40
C ARG A 36 -27.47 -32.83 23.63
N ASP A 37 -26.89 -34.02 23.60
CA ASP A 37 -25.53 -34.20 23.09
C ASP A 37 -25.45 -33.92 21.57
N GLU A 38 -26.42 -34.38 20.78
CA GLU A 38 -26.49 -34.10 19.34
C GLU A 38 -26.64 -32.60 19.02
N GLU A 39 -27.54 -31.89 19.71
CA GLU A 39 -27.72 -30.45 19.53
C GLU A 39 -26.47 -29.67 19.99
N THR A 40 -25.79 -30.14 21.04
CA THR A 40 -24.56 -29.51 21.55
C THR A 40 -23.42 -29.66 20.55
N ILE A 41 -23.25 -30.86 19.97
CA ILE A 41 -22.24 -31.11 18.94
C ILE A 41 -22.50 -30.21 17.72
N GLN A 42 -23.74 -30.10 17.27
CA GLN A 42 -24.10 -29.26 16.13
C GLN A 42 -23.77 -27.78 16.37
N ILE A 43 -24.14 -27.24 17.54
CA ILE A 43 -23.83 -25.84 17.89
C ILE A 43 -22.32 -25.63 18.02
N LEU A 44 -21.58 -26.58 18.58
CA LEU A 44 -20.12 -26.48 18.66
C LEU A 44 -19.47 -26.50 17.27
N SER A 45 -19.97 -27.32 16.33
CA SER A 45 -19.54 -27.31 14.93
C SER A 45 -19.84 -25.97 14.26
N GLU A 46 -21.01 -25.36 14.52
CA GLU A 46 -21.34 -24.02 14.04
C GLU A 46 -20.39 -22.95 14.61
N ILE A 47 -20.06 -23.02 15.91
CA ILE A 47 -19.09 -22.12 16.54
C ILE A 47 -17.72 -22.27 15.88
N VAL A 48 -17.25 -23.50 15.65
CA VAL A 48 -15.96 -23.76 15.00
C VAL A 48 -15.95 -23.22 13.57
N ASN A 49 -17.00 -23.47 12.79
CA ASN A 49 -17.09 -22.96 11.42
C ASN A 49 -17.13 -21.43 11.38
N ALA A 50 -17.85 -20.78 12.30
CA ALA A 50 -17.86 -19.33 12.43
C ALA A 50 -16.47 -18.78 12.78
N LEU A 51 -15.74 -19.42 13.71
CA LEU A 51 -14.37 -19.04 14.04
C LEU A 51 -13.39 -19.18 12.87
N ILE A 52 -13.56 -20.21 12.04
CA ILE A 52 -12.76 -20.41 10.83
C ILE A 52 -13.06 -19.30 9.81
N GLN A 53 -14.34 -19.00 9.57
CA GLN A 53 -14.75 -17.93 8.67
C GLN A 53 -14.21 -16.57 9.13
N ASP A 54 -14.40 -16.26 10.41
CA ASP A 54 -13.93 -14.99 10.96
C ASP A 54 -12.41 -14.85 10.88
N ARG A 55 -11.65 -15.95 10.98
CA ARG A 55 -10.20 -15.94 10.75
C ARG A 55 -9.88 -15.57 9.30
N GLU A 56 -10.56 -16.16 8.32
CA GLU A 56 -10.34 -15.86 6.90
C GLU A 56 -10.67 -14.39 6.58
N ASP A 57 -11.75 -13.88 7.18
CA ASP A 57 -12.14 -12.49 7.04
C ASP A 57 -11.12 -11.55 7.69
N LEU A 58 -10.60 -11.88 8.88
CA LEU A 58 -9.52 -11.12 9.53
C LEU A 58 -8.24 -11.11 8.71
N VAL A 59 -7.87 -12.24 8.10
CA VAL A 59 -6.69 -12.32 7.21
C VAL A 59 -6.89 -11.38 6.01
N THR A 60 -8.08 -11.39 5.41
CA THR A 60 -8.41 -10.51 4.28
C THR A 60 -8.36 -9.03 4.68
N VAL A 61 -8.96 -8.67 5.83
CA VAL A 61 -8.93 -7.31 6.37
C VAL A 61 -7.50 -6.85 6.67
N ALA A 62 -6.70 -7.71 7.30
CA ALA A 62 -5.30 -7.42 7.61
C ALA A 62 -4.45 -7.21 6.35
N GLN A 63 -4.65 -8.02 5.31
CA GLN A 63 -3.98 -7.84 4.01
C GLN A 63 -4.40 -6.53 3.34
N GLY A 64 -5.70 -6.19 3.36
CA GLY A 64 -6.20 -4.93 2.83
C GLY A 64 -5.60 -3.71 3.54
N LEU A 65 -5.60 -3.71 4.87
CA LEU A 65 -4.98 -2.65 5.67
C LEU A 65 -3.47 -2.57 5.43
N LYS A 66 -2.78 -3.72 5.35
CA LYS A 66 -1.35 -3.77 5.01
C LYS A 66 -1.09 -3.17 3.63
N GLN A 67 -1.88 -3.48 2.62
CA GLN A 67 -1.72 -2.92 1.27
C GLN A 67 -1.82 -1.39 1.31
N GLN A 68 -2.80 -0.86 2.04
CA GLN A 68 -3.00 0.58 2.20
C GLN A 68 -1.84 1.23 2.97
N LEU A 69 -1.36 0.62 4.06
CA LEU A 69 -0.27 1.16 4.88
C LEU A 69 1.12 1.02 4.22
N VAL A 70 1.42 -0.12 3.61
CA VAL A 70 2.69 -0.36 2.90
C VAL A 70 2.78 0.49 1.64
N SER A 71 1.66 0.82 0.99
CA SER A 71 1.67 1.80 -0.11
C SER A 71 2.09 3.20 0.33
N GLN A 72 2.05 3.49 1.63
CA GLN A 72 2.32 4.80 2.22
C GLN A 72 3.68 4.84 2.95
N GLN A 73 4.31 3.70 3.26
CA GLN A 73 5.57 3.65 4.02
C GLN A 73 6.68 2.98 3.22
N ILE A 74 7.81 3.67 3.08
CA ILE A 74 9.06 3.10 2.57
C ILE A 74 9.84 2.56 3.76
N SER A 75 10.47 1.38 3.64
CA SER A 75 11.31 0.85 4.72
C SER A 75 12.64 1.61 4.84
N ASP A 76 13.28 1.58 6.00
CA ASP A 76 14.55 2.28 6.23
C ASP A 76 15.67 1.87 5.24
N ASP A 77 15.70 0.58 4.88
CA ASP A 77 16.63 0.03 3.90
C ASP A 77 16.28 0.48 2.47
N ASP A 78 15.00 0.53 2.14
CA ASP A 78 14.52 1.04 0.85
C ASP A 78 14.82 2.55 0.69
N ILE A 79 14.68 3.35 1.76
CA ILE A 79 15.07 4.77 1.75
C ILE A 79 16.56 4.89 1.45
N LYS A 80 17.40 4.07 2.09
CA LYS A 80 18.84 4.08 1.86
C LYS A 80 19.18 3.77 0.40
N HIS A 81 18.58 2.72 -0.16
CA HIS A 81 18.76 2.35 -1.56
C HIS A 81 18.27 3.41 -2.55
N ILE A 82 17.14 4.07 -2.26
CA ILE A 82 16.62 5.18 -3.06
C ILE A 82 17.60 6.35 -3.03
N VAL A 83 18.09 6.76 -1.86
CA VAL A 83 19.04 7.86 -1.76
C VAL A 83 20.34 7.54 -2.49
N GLU A 84 20.87 6.33 -2.33
CA GLU A 84 22.12 5.90 -2.97
C GLU A 84 22.01 5.73 -4.50
N THR A 85 20.82 5.44 -5.02
CA THR A 85 20.62 5.15 -6.46
C THR A 85 20.03 6.34 -7.23
N VAL A 86 19.06 7.04 -6.64
CA VAL A 86 18.29 8.10 -7.30
C VAL A 86 19.03 9.43 -7.26
N VAL A 87 19.76 9.73 -6.18
CA VAL A 87 20.53 10.99 -6.09
C VAL A 87 21.58 11.08 -7.20
N PRO A 88 22.42 10.05 -7.44
CA PRO A 88 23.37 10.09 -8.56
C PRO A 88 22.70 10.13 -9.93
N LEU A 89 21.54 9.47 -10.08
CA LEU A 89 20.80 9.46 -11.34
C LEU A 89 20.24 10.85 -11.68
N ILE A 90 19.70 11.58 -10.69
CA ILE A 90 19.23 12.95 -10.89
C ILE A 90 20.39 13.88 -11.25
N GLU A 91 21.54 13.74 -10.60
CA GLU A 91 22.76 14.50 -10.96
C GLU A 91 23.19 14.19 -12.41
N THR A 92 23.08 12.93 -12.82
CA THR A 92 23.44 12.51 -14.19
C THR A 92 22.46 13.08 -15.22
N ILE A 93 21.15 13.04 -14.97
CA ILE A 93 20.11 13.59 -15.87
C ILE A 93 20.17 15.12 -15.90
N GLY A 94 20.43 15.77 -14.76
CA GLY A 94 20.63 17.22 -14.69
C GLY A 94 21.81 17.71 -15.53
N ASN A 95 22.83 16.86 -15.73
CA ASN A 95 23.98 17.17 -16.57
C ASN A 95 23.76 16.97 -18.08
N PHE A 96 22.61 16.44 -18.51
CA PHE A 96 22.29 16.26 -19.94
C PHE A 96 21.80 17.55 -20.64
N GLY A 97 21.55 18.64 -19.90
CA GLY A 97 21.19 19.94 -20.45
C GLY A 97 22.36 20.91 -20.48
N GLU A 98 22.72 21.43 -21.66
CA GLU A 98 23.84 22.36 -21.89
C GLU A 98 23.76 23.70 -21.13
N ASN A 99 22.70 23.97 -20.36
CA ASN A 99 22.57 25.20 -19.58
C ASN A 99 21.94 24.93 -18.20
N GLN A 100 22.79 24.97 -17.16
CA GLN A 100 22.46 25.10 -15.73
C GLN A 100 21.33 24.21 -15.19
N SER A 101 21.66 23.00 -14.73
CA SER A 101 20.72 22.20 -13.92
C SER A 101 21.28 21.76 -12.57
N VAL A 102 22.61 21.77 -12.35
CA VAL A 102 23.20 21.39 -11.05
C VAL A 102 22.77 22.33 -9.93
N ALA A 103 22.68 23.63 -10.20
CA ALA A 103 22.25 24.65 -9.25
C ALA A 103 20.76 24.51 -8.83
N ALA A 104 19.93 23.88 -9.66
CA ALA A 104 18.52 23.64 -9.35
C ALA A 104 18.31 22.42 -8.43
N VAL A 105 19.29 21.50 -8.37
CA VAL A 105 19.22 20.26 -7.59
C VAL A 105 19.87 20.43 -6.20
N GLU A 106 20.83 21.35 -6.03
CA GLU A 106 21.48 21.61 -4.74
C GLU A 106 20.49 21.92 -3.59
N PRO A 107 19.44 22.74 -3.77
CA PRO A 107 18.46 23.01 -2.71
C PRO A 107 17.60 21.80 -2.32
N LEU A 108 17.51 20.79 -3.21
CA LEU A 108 16.74 19.56 -2.97
C LEU A 108 17.57 18.51 -2.22
N ARG A 109 18.90 18.64 -2.21
CA ARG A 109 19.83 17.70 -1.58
C ARG A 109 19.55 17.45 -0.08
N PRO A 110 19.23 18.46 0.74
CA PRO A 110 18.87 18.25 2.14
C PRO A 110 17.55 17.49 2.29
N LEU A 111 16.59 17.75 1.39
CA LEU A 111 15.27 17.11 1.37
C LEU A 111 15.32 15.63 0.98
N LEU A 112 16.36 15.24 0.24
CA LEU A 112 16.65 13.87 -0.17
C LEU A 112 17.54 13.13 0.84
N SER A 113 17.84 13.71 2.00
CA SER A 113 18.58 13.01 3.05
C SER A 113 17.70 11.92 3.71
N GLN A 114 18.33 10.83 4.13
CA GLN A 114 17.64 9.71 4.78
C GLN A 114 16.84 10.19 6.01
N ASP A 115 17.40 11.08 6.82
CA ASP A 115 16.74 11.59 8.01
C ASP A 115 15.53 12.45 7.68
N THR A 116 15.62 13.30 6.65
CA THR A 116 14.50 14.16 6.24
C THR A 116 13.38 13.32 5.64
N LEU A 117 13.70 12.31 4.85
CA LEU A 117 12.71 11.38 4.31
C LEU A 117 12.02 10.58 5.42
N LYS A 118 12.75 10.15 6.46
CA LYS A 118 12.11 9.52 7.62
C LYS A 118 11.17 10.47 8.35
N VAL A 119 11.57 11.72 8.55
CA VAL A 119 10.71 12.73 9.20
C VAL A 119 9.47 13.03 8.36
N LEU A 120 9.60 13.16 7.05
CA LEU A 120 8.45 13.35 6.18
C LEU A 120 7.50 12.14 6.24
N GLN A 121 8.03 10.92 6.31
CA GLN A 121 7.23 9.70 6.46
C GLN A 121 6.46 9.67 7.79
N THR A 122 7.09 10.08 8.90
CA THR A 122 6.40 10.12 10.22
C THR A 122 5.33 11.21 10.27
N LEU A 123 5.48 12.27 9.48
CA LEU A 123 4.46 13.30 9.27
C LEU A 123 3.33 12.86 8.31
N GLY A 124 3.40 11.64 7.74
CA GLY A 124 2.39 11.07 6.85
C GLY A 124 2.58 11.38 5.36
N PHE A 125 3.79 11.76 4.94
CA PHE A 125 4.10 12.01 3.54
C PHE A 125 4.09 10.71 2.71
N SER A 126 3.24 10.65 1.67
CA SER A 126 3.13 9.51 0.75
C SER A 126 4.09 9.65 -0.43
N TYR A 127 5.20 8.90 -0.41
CA TYR A 127 6.20 8.92 -1.49
C TYR A 127 5.71 8.38 -2.82
N ARG A 128 4.80 7.40 -2.77
CA ARG A 128 4.17 6.83 -3.97
C ARG A 128 3.42 7.92 -4.73
N GLU A 129 2.64 8.73 -4.03
CA GLU A 129 1.82 9.79 -4.62
C GLU A 129 2.66 11.01 -5.01
N ALA A 130 3.57 11.45 -4.13
CA ALA A 130 4.34 12.68 -4.35
C ALA A 130 5.45 12.54 -5.40
N ILE A 131 6.02 11.33 -5.56
CA ILE A 131 7.18 11.11 -6.44
C ILE A 131 6.92 9.98 -7.43
N GLY A 132 6.44 8.83 -6.98
CA GLY A 132 6.27 7.63 -7.81
C GLY A 132 5.29 7.81 -8.97
N GLU A 133 4.08 8.30 -8.70
CA GLU A 133 3.05 8.53 -9.71
C GLU A 133 3.46 9.60 -10.74
N PRO A 134 3.97 10.78 -10.34
CA PRO A 134 4.52 11.76 -11.28
C PRO A 134 5.63 11.19 -12.17
N LEU A 135 6.62 10.48 -11.61
CA LEU A 135 7.70 9.87 -12.40
C LEU A 135 7.16 8.85 -13.41
N THR A 136 6.21 8.02 -12.99
CA THR A 136 5.55 7.06 -13.88
C THR A 136 4.84 7.76 -15.03
N SER A 137 4.18 8.90 -14.76
CA SER A 137 3.50 9.69 -15.79
C SER A 137 4.47 10.27 -16.81
N VAL A 138 5.63 10.79 -16.35
CA VAL A 138 6.67 11.36 -17.22
C VAL A 138 7.26 10.28 -18.11
N VAL A 139 7.66 9.14 -17.54
CA VAL A 139 8.22 8.01 -18.31
C VAL A 139 7.20 7.49 -19.34
N ARG A 140 5.93 7.35 -18.93
CA ARG A 140 4.85 6.98 -19.86
C ARG A 140 4.74 7.96 -21.01
N SER A 141 4.72 9.27 -20.72
CA SER A 141 4.61 10.31 -21.76
C SER A 141 5.81 10.28 -22.72
N TYR A 142 7.01 10.04 -22.21
CA TYR A 142 8.23 9.92 -23.00
C TYR A 142 8.16 8.72 -23.94
N ILE A 143 7.81 7.52 -23.44
CA ILE A 143 7.64 6.31 -24.26
C ILE A 143 6.55 6.51 -25.32
N SER A 144 5.39 7.08 -24.95
CA SER A 144 4.32 7.36 -25.92
C SER A 144 4.72 8.38 -26.98
N SER A 145 5.59 9.34 -26.65
CA SER A 145 6.13 10.29 -27.63
C SER A 145 7.12 9.64 -28.60
N LEU A 146 7.94 8.70 -28.13
CA LEU A 146 8.82 7.88 -28.96
C LEU A 146 8.02 7.04 -29.96
N GLU A 147 6.93 6.41 -29.51
CA GLU A 147 6.00 5.63 -30.33
C GLU A 147 5.26 6.50 -31.37
N LYS A 148 4.78 7.69 -30.99
CA LYS A 148 4.19 8.64 -31.96
C LYS A 148 5.23 9.10 -33.00
N SER A 149 6.50 9.28 -32.63
CA SER A 149 7.56 9.69 -33.54
C SER A 149 7.93 8.60 -34.58
N SER A 150 7.75 7.32 -34.24
CA SER A 150 8.02 6.20 -35.15
C SER A 150 6.84 5.98 -36.11
N SER A 151 5.61 6.12 -35.63
CA SER A 151 4.40 6.08 -36.46
C SER A 151 4.36 7.20 -37.51
N ASN A 152 4.73 8.43 -37.13
CA ASN A 152 4.73 9.59 -38.04
C ASN A 152 5.84 9.53 -39.11
N ARG A 153 6.86 8.68 -38.94
CA ARG A 153 7.88 8.41 -39.96
C ARG A 153 7.39 7.45 -41.05
N GLY A 154 6.47 6.54 -40.73
CA GLY A 154 5.88 5.60 -41.70
C GLY A 154 4.85 6.21 -42.66
N GLN A 155 4.25 7.36 -42.32
CA GLN A 155 3.29 8.06 -43.19
C GLN A 155 3.93 9.05 -44.16
N ARG A 156 5.17 9.49 -43.94
CA ARG A 156 5.87 10.44 -44.83
C ARG A 156 6.52 9.79 -46.06
N THR A 157 6.59 8.45 -46.12
CA THR A 157 7.15 7.69 -47.24
C THR A 157 6.09 7.19 -48.22
N ARG A 158 4.81 7.54 -48.03
CA ARG A 158 3.71 7.29 -48.98
C ARG A 158 3.09 8.61 -49.43
N LYS A 159 3.84 9.40 -50.18
CA LYS A 159 3.29 10.46 -51.03
C LYS A 159 4.18 10.68 -52.23
#